data_AF-A0A7N0TE63-F1
#
_entry.id   AF-A0A7N0TE63-F1
#
_cell.length_a   1.000
_cell.length_b   1.000
_cell.length_c   1.000
_cell.angle_alpha   90.00
_cell.angle_beta   90.00
_cell.angle_gamma   90.00
#
_symmetry.space_group_name_H-M   'P 1'
#
loop_
_entity.id
_entity.type
_entity.pdbx_description
1 polymer ?
#
loop_
_entity_poly.entity_id
_entity_poly.type
_entity_poly.pdbx_seq_one_letter_code
_entity_poly.pdbx_strand_id
1 'polypeptide(L)'
;MGSNRSWKSMEMELQSLLEKLLDINDSMSRCAASASATTSVTQKLARHRDILHEFTQEFRRIKGNINSMREHAELLSSVRDDISEYKASGSTSPRMQLLRERASIHGSISHMDDVINQAQSTRSVLGSQRALFGDVQGKVKLLSDKFPIIRGLLGAIRRKRSRDTLILSAVIAACTLFLIIYWLSK
;
A
#
# COMPACT_ATOMS: atom_id res chain seq x y z
N MET A 1 -25.82 -13.26 -18.06
CA MET A 1 -26.61 -13.55 -16.83
C MET A 1 -25.80 -14.20 -15.69
N GLY A 2 -24.73 -14.97 -15.95
CA GLY A 2 -23.91 -15.60 -14.88
C GLY A 2 -23.07 -14.62 -14.04
N SER A 3 -22.46 -13.61 -14.66
CA SER A 3 -21.64 -12.59 -13.98
C SER A 3 -22.44 -11.77 -12.95
N ASN A 4 -23.69 -11.44 -13.27
CA ASN A 4 -24.53 -10.62 -12.40
C ASN A 4 -24.92 -11.33 -11.09
N ARG A 5 -25.08 -12.66 -11.12
CA ARG A 5 -25.35 -13.46 -9.92
C ARG A 5 -24.08 -13.64 -9.07
N SER A 6 -22.93 -13.81 -9.72
CA SER A 6 -21.63 -13.92 -9.04
C SER A 6 -21.26 -12.63 -8.29
N TRP A 7 -21.46 -11.45 -8.89
CA TRP A 7 -21.23 -10.17 -8.23
C TRP A 7 -22.09 -9.99 -6.98
N LYS A 8 -23.40 -10.22 -7.08
CA LYS A 8 -24.31 -10.10 -5.92
C LYS A 8 -23.93 -11.05 -4.79
N SER A 9 -23.47 -12.25 -5.13
CA SER A 9 -22.97 -13.22 -4.13
C SER A 9 -21.74 -12.67 -3.40
N MET A 10 -20.77 -12.12 -4.13
CA MET A 10 -19.55 -11.52 -3.56
C MET A 10 -19.86 -10.29 -2.72
N GLU A 11 -20.81 -9.46 -3.15
CA GLU A 11 -21.28 -8.29 -2.40
C GLU A 11 -21.87 -8.71 -1.04
N MET A 12 -22.73 -9.74 -1.03
CA MET A 12 -23.30 -10.29 0.20
C MET A 12 -22.22 -10.89 1.13
N GLU A 13 -21.26 -11.61 0.56
CA GLU A 13 -20.15 -12.18 1.31
C GLU A 13 -19.30 -11.09 1.97
N LEU A 14 -18.90 -10.06 1.23
CA LEU A 14 -18.15 -8.91 1.77
C LEU A 14 -18.92 -8.18 2.87
N GLN A 15 -20.22 -7.99 2.69
CA GLN A 15 -21.07 -7.37 3.70
C GLN A 15 -21.10 -8.21 5.00
N SER A 16 -21.23 -9.54 4.87
CA SER A 16 -21.20 -10.44 6.02
C SER A 16 -19.83 -10.44 6.74
N LEU A 17 -18.73 -10.33 6.00
CA LEU A 17 -17.38 -10.29 6.58
C LEU A 17 -17.13 -8.98 7.33
N LEU A 18 -17.62 -7.85 6.81
CA LEU A 18 -17.56 -6.56 7.49
C LEU A 18 -18.37 -6.57 8.79
N GLU A 19 -19.57 -7.16 8.77
CA GLU A 19 -20.40 -7.33 9.97
C GLU A 19 -19.72 -8.22 11.01
N LYS A 20 -19.11 -9.33 10.58
CA LYS A 20 -18.32 -10.19 11.46
C LYS A 20 -17.11 -9.47 12.05
N LEU A 21 -16.43 -8.62 11.28
CA LEU A 21 -15.31 -7.82 11.78
C LEU A 21 -15.76 -6.77 12.81
N LEU A 22 -16.94 -6.17 12.61
CA LEU A 22 -17.57 -5.29 13.59
C LEU A 22 -17.83 -6.01 14.91
N ASP A 23 -18.45 -7.19 14.87
CA ASP A 23 -18.73 -8.00 16.06
C ASP A 23 -17.45 -8.42 16.81
N ILE A 24 -16.39 -8.80 16.08
CA ILE A 24 -15.07 -9.09 16.67
C ILE A 24 -14.49 -7.85 17.36
N ASN A 25 -14.66 -6.67 16.77
CA ASN A 25 -14.13 -5.43 17.34
C ASN A 25 -14.90 -5.01 18.60
N ASP A 26 -16.22 -5.22 18.62
CA ASP A 26 -17.07 -4.97 19.79
C ASP A 26 -16.78 -5.96 20.92
N SER A 27 -16.60 -7.24 20.62
CA SER A 27 -16.18 -8.23 21.62
C SER A 27 -14.78 -7.91 22.18
N MET A 28 -13.82 -7.53 21.34
CA MET A 28 -12.50 -7.06 21.78
C MET A 28 -12.61 -5.82 22.70
N SER A 29 -13.53 -4.91 22.40
CA SER A 29 -13.81 -3.72 23.21
C SER A 29 -14.35 -4.08 24.59
N ARG A 30 -15.25 -5.06 24.66
CA ARG A 30 -15.80 -5.57 25.94
C ARG A 30 -14.73 -6.26 26.77
N CYS A 31 -13.88 -7.10 26.16
CA CYS A 31 -12.78 -7.76 26.84
C CYS A 31 -11.75 -6.75 27.38
N ALA A 32 -11.37 -5.76 26.57
CA ALA A 32 -10.47 -4.69 26.99
C ALA A 32 -11.07 -3.81 28.10
N ALA A 33 -12.38 -3.62 28.16
CA ALA A 33 -13.01 -2.91 29.27
C ALA A 33 -12.99 -3.73 30.57
N SER A 34 -13.13 -5.06 30.48
CA SER A 34 -13.16 -5.96 31.64
C SER A 34 -11.79 -6.27 32.26
N ALA A 35 -10.73 -6.30 31.43
CA ALA A 35 -9.36 -6.47 31.89
C ALA A 35 -8.70 -5.10 31.90
N SER A 36 -8.13 -4.63 33.02
CA SER A 36 -7.48 -3.31 33.13
C SER A 36 -6.56 -3.04 31.92
N ALA A 37 -7.05 -2.30 30.92
CA ALA A 37 -6.48 -2.30 29.58
C ALA A 37 -5.12 -1.60 29.60
N THR A 38 -4.10 -2.27 29.07
CA THR A 38 -2.82 -1.62 28.81
C THR A 38 -2.96 -0.66 27.63
N THR A 39 -2.15 0.41 27.61
CA THR A 39 -2.10 1.37 26.49
C THR A 39 -1.93 0.69 25.12
N SER A 40 -1.15 -0.40 25.08
CA SER A 40 -0.93 -1.17 23.84
C SER A 40 -2.21 -1.85 23.32
N VAL A 41 -3.09 -2.32 24.20
CA VAL A 41 -4.37 -2.93 23.84
C VAL A 41 -5.33 -1.87 23.30
N THR A 42 -5.41 -0.72 23.97
CA THR A 42 -6.26 0.40 23.54
C THR A 42 -5.83 0.92 22.16
N GLN A 43 -4.53 1.05 21.91
CA GLN A 43 -4.01 1.47 20.60
C GLN A 43 -4.32 0.47 19.49
N LYS A 44 -4.13 -0.83 19.74
CA LYS A 44 -4.47 -1.87 18.76
C LYS A 44 -5.97 -1.87 18.45
N LEU A 45 -6.81 -1.70 19.46
CA LEU A 45 -8.25 -1.65 19.29
C LEU A 45 -8.69 -0.43 18.47
N ALA A 46 -8.13 0.75 18.75
CA ALA A 46 -8.34 1.94 17.93
C ALA A 46 -7.98 1.68 16.47
N ARG A 47 -6.81 1.06 16.21
CA ARG A 47 -6.41 0.65 14.85
C ARG A 47 -7.44 -0.29 14.22
N HIS A 48 -7.94 -1.30 14.93
CA HIS A 48 -8.95 -2.22 14.39
C HIS A 48 -10.27 -1.51 14.03
N ARG A 49 -10.68 -0.49 14.79
CA ARG A 49 -11.81 0.39 14.41
C ARG A 49 -11.53 1.18 13.15
N ASP A 50 -10.32 1.73 13.01
CA ASP A 50 -9.94 2.47 11.80
C ASP A 50 -9.93 1.57 10.56
N ILE A 51 -9.40 0.34 10.65
CA ILE A 51 -9.44 -0.66 9.55
C ILE A 51 -10.87 -0.89 9.10
N LEU A 52 -11.76 -1.19 10.07
CA LEU A 52 -13.15 -1.52 9.77
C LEU A 52 -13.85 -0.34 9.09
N HIS A 53 -13.59 0.88 9.56
CA HIS A 53 -14.13 2.09 8.96
C HIS A 53 -13.67 2.27 7.52
N GLU A 54 -12.36 2.14 7.27
CA GLU A 54 -11.75 2.25 5.95
C GLU A 54 -12.32 1.21 4.98
N PHE A 55 -12.40 -0.06 5.38
CA PHE A 55 -12.97 -1.12 4.54
C PHE A 55 -14.47 -0.90 4.27
N THR A 56 -15.22 -0.41 5.24
CA THR A 56 -16.66 -0.10 5.05
C THR A 56 -16.84 1.05 4.06
N GLN A 57 -16.00 2.08 4.14
CA GLN A 57 -16.02 3.22 3.23
C GLN A 57 -15.67 2.78 1.80
N GLU A 58 -14.58 2.01 1.64
CA GLU A 58 -14.15 1.51 0.34
C GLU A 58 -15.20 0.58 -0.27
N PHE A 59 -15.82 -0.31 0.52
CA PHE A 59 -16.90 -1.16 0.05
C PHE A 59 -18.08 -0.34 -0.51
N ARG A 60 -18.53 0.70 0.21
CA ARG A 60 -19.61 1.59 -0.26
C ARG A 60 -19.22 2.34 -1.53
N ARG A 61 -17.99 2.84 -1.60
CA ARG A 61 -17.46 3.56 -2.77
C ARG A 61 -17.45 2.66 -4.01
N ILE A 62 -16.91 1.45 -3.88
CA ILE A 62 -16.81 0.47 -4.97
C ILE A 62 -18.20 0.04 -5.43
N LYS A 63 -19.09 -0.29 -4.49
CA LYS A 63 -20.49 -0.65 -4.79
C LYS A 63 -21.20 0.46 -5.56
N GLY A 64 -21.07 1.72 -5.11
CA GLY A 64 -21.65 2.88 -5.79
C GLY A 64 -21.10 3.07 -7.20
N ASN A 65 -19.78 2.98 -7.37
CA ASN A 65 -19.14 3.10 -8.68
C ASN A 65 -19.63 2.02 -9.66
N ILE A 66 -19.70 0.77 -9.21
CA ILE A 66 -20.18 -0.35 -10.04
C ILE A 66 -21.65 -0.15 -10.42
N ASN A 67 -22.49 0.30 -9.50
CA ASN A 67 -23.89 0.60 -9.80
C ASN A 67 -24.02 1.70 -10.86
N SER A 68 -23.26 2.79 -10.71
CA SER A 68 -23.24 3.88 -11.70
C SER A 68 -22.74 3.43 -13.08
N MET A 69 -21.67 2.63 -13.13
CA MET A 69 -21.18 2.06 -14.39
C MET A 69 -22.20 1.14 -15.05
N ARG A 70 -22.95 0.37 -14.25
CA ARG A 70 -24.00 -0.50 -14.73
C ARG A 70 -25.17 0.29 -15.32
N GLU A 71 -25.66 1.30 -14.60
CA GLU A 71 -26.72 2.20 -15.08
C GLU A 71 -26.30 2.85 -16.40
N HIS A 72 -25.06 3.35 -16.47
CA HIS A 72 -24.51 3.91 -17.70
C HIS A 72 -24.45 2.89 -18.85
N ALA A 73 -24.05 1.64 -18.58
CA ALA A 73 -24.04 0.58 -19.58
C ALA A 73 -25.44 0.18 -20.05
N GLU A 74 -26.43 0.16 -19.16
CA GLU A 74 -27.84 -0.12 -19.51
C GLU A 74 -28.42 1.00 -20.39
N LEU A 75 -28.14 2.27 -20.06
CA LEU A 75 -28.53 3.42 -20.89
C LEU A 75 -27.88 3.36 -22.30
N LEU A 76 -26.59 3.07 -22.38
CA LEU A 76 -25.90 2.94 -23.67
C LEU A 76 -26.33 1.72 -24.48
N SER A 77 -26.71 0.62 -23.83
CA SER A 77 -27.27 -0.54 -24.53
C SER A 77 -28.60 -0.19 -25.18
N SER A 78 -29.49 0.46 -24.44
CA SER A 78 -30.78 0.95 -24.97
C SER A 78 -30.59 1.82 -26.21
N VAL A 79 -29.69 2.81 -26.14
CA VAL A 79 -29.39 3.69 -27.28
C VAL A 79 -28.76 2.92 -28.45
N ARG A 80 -27.90 1.93 -28.16
CA ARG A 80 -27.29 1.11 -29.22
C ARG A 80 -28.34 0.26 -29.92
N ASP A 81 -29.27 -0.32 -29.17
CA ASP A 81 -30.35 -1.16 -29.69
C ASP A 81 -31.25 -0.31 -30.60
N ASP A 82 -31.66 0.89 -30.16
CA ASP A 82 -32.43 1.86 -30.97
C ASP A 82 -31.70 2.25 -32.26
N ILE A 83 -30.39 2.55 -32.18
CA ILE A 83 -29.56 2.89 -33.35
C ILE A 83 -29.44 1.68 -34.29
N SER A 84 -29.33 0.48 -33.75
CA SER A 84 -29.20 -0.75 -34.53
C SER A 84 -30.50 -1.07 -35.24
N GLU A 85 -31.65 -0.89 -34.59
CA GLU A 85 -32.99 -1.03 -35.17
C GLU A 85 -33.22 0.00 -36.28
N TYR A 86 -32.84 1.26 -36.04
CA TYR A 86 -32.87 2.31 -37.06
C TYR A 86 -31.99 1.96 -38.28
N LYS A 87 -30.79 1.42 -38.05
CA LYS A 87 -29.91 0.97 -39.15
C LYS A 87 -30.44 -0.27 -39.88
N ALA A 88 -31.04 -1.21 -39.15
CA ALA A 88 -31.64 -2.43 -39.69
C ALA A 88 -32.89 -2.14 -40.52
N SER A 89 -33.59 -1.02 -40.25
CA SER A 89 -34.70 -0.53 -41.07
C SER A 89 -34.31 -0.10 -42.50
N GLY A 90 -33.01 -0.19 -42.86
CA GLY A 90 -32.56 -0.29 -44.25
C GLY A 90 -32.21 1.02 -44.96
N SER A 91 -32.18 2.16 -44.26
CA SER A 91 -31.90 3.47 -44.86
C SER A 91 -30.49 4.00 -44.56
N THR A 92 -29.43 3.20 -44.77
CA THR A 92 -28.05 3.75 -44.68
C THR A 92 -27.51 4.02 -46.08
N SER A 93 -27.68 5.25 -46.55
CA SER A 93 -27.08 5.74 -47.80
C SER A 93 -25.55 5.54 -47.80
N PRO A 94 -24.91 5.20 -48.93
CA PRO A 94 -23.45 5.15 -49.06
C PRO A 94 -22.74 6.42 -48.54
N ARG A 95 -23.39 7.58 -48.66
CA ARG A 95 -22.90 8.85 -48.11
C ARG A 95 -22.79 8.84 -46.59
N MET A 96 -23.72 8.19 -45.90
CA MET A 96 -23.75 8.08 -44.45
C MET A 96 -22.64 7.15 -43.93
N GLN A 97 -22.29 6.12 -44.70
CA GLN A 97 -21.16 5.23 -44.40
C GLN A 97 -19.83 5.99 -44.46
N LEU A 98 -19.63 6.84 -45.46
CA LEU A 98 -18.43 7.70 -45.58
C LEU A 98 -18.33 8.74 -44.46
N LEU A 99 -19.47 9.33 -44.04
CA LEU A 99 -19.49 10.26 -42.91
C LEU A 99 -19.12 9.56 -41.60
N ARG A 100 -19.60 8.32 -41.40
CA ARG A 100 -19.22 7.50 -40.24
C ARG A 100 -17.73 7.15 -40.27
N GLU A 101 -17.19 6.80 -41.44
CA GLU A 101 -15.76 6.52 -41.59
C GLU A 101 -14.92 7.74 -41.22
N ARG A 102 -15.28 8.93 -41.71
CA ARG A 102 -14.65 10.19 -41.29
C ARG A 102 -14.73 10.41 -39.78
N ALA A 103 -15.88 10.17 -39.17
CA ALA A 103 -16.04 10.31 -37.72
C ALA A 103 -15.13 9.33 -36.95
N SER A 104 -15.01 8.09 -37.42
CA SER A 104 -14.09 7.11 -36.81
C SER A 104 -12.62 7.47 -37.00
N ILE A 105 -12.23 8.02 -38.15
CA ILE A 105 -10.88 8.52 -38.40
C ILE A 105 -10.59 9.69 -37.45
N HIS A 106 -11.51 10.64 -37.32
CA HIS A 106 -11.33 11.77 -36.40
C HIS A 106 -11.22 11.33 -34.94
N GLY A 107 -12.06 10.38 -34.50
CA GLY A 107 -11.93 9.78 -33.17
C GLY A 107 -10.59 9.07 -32.96
N SER A 108 -10.07 8.40 -34.00
CA SER A 108 -8.76 7.74 -33.95
C SER A 108 -7.60 8.74 -33.86
N ILE A 109 -7.71 9.89 -34.54
CA ILE A 109 -6.72 10.98 -34.45
C ILE A 109 -6.68 11.55 -33.03
N SER A 110 -7.84 11.85 -32.43
CA SER A 110 -7.90 12.33 -31.04
C SER A 110 -7.28 11.33 -30.07
N HIS A 111 -7.53 10.03 -30.26
CA HIS A 111 -6.95 8.99 -29.43
C HIS A 111 -5.42 8.86 -29.62
N MET A 112 -4.91 9.09 -30.84
CA MET A 112 -3.47 9.17 -31.08
C MET A 112 -2.84 10.35 -30.34
N ASP A 113 -3.50 11.51 -30.29
CA ASP A 113 -3.01 12.67 -29.53
C ASP A 113 -2.92 12.35 -28.03
N ASP A 114 -3.89 11.62 -27.46
CA ASP A 114 -3.84 11.16 -26.07
C ASP A 114 -2.65 10.23 -25.82
N VAL A 115 -2.39 9.29 -26.73
CA VAL A 115 -1.23 8.38 -26.64
C VAL A 115 0.08 9.14 -26.74
N ILE A 116 0.17 10.16 -27.61
CA ILE A 116 1.34 11.04 -27.71
C ILE A 116 1.56 11.79 -26.40
N ASN A 117 0.51 12.38 -25.83
CA ASN A 117 0.58 13.09 -24.55
C ASN A 117 1.02 12.16 -23.41
N GLN A 118 0.48 10.94 -23.36
CA GLN A 118 0.88 9.93 -22.37
C GLN A 118 2.35 9.54 -22.55
N ALA A 119 2.83 9.37 -23.78
CA ALA A 119 4.22 9.06 -24.07
C ALA A 119 5.18 10.20 -23.66
N GLN A 120 4.80 11.46 -23.94
CA GLN A 120 5.58 12.64 -23.52
C GLN A 120 5.64 12.78 -22.00
N SER A 121 4.51 12.59 -21.31
CA SER A 121 4.45 12.57 -19.85
C SER A 121 5.36 11.47 -19.28
N THR A 122 5.26 10.25 -19.82
CA THR A 122 6.12 9.13 -19.44
C THR A 122 7.60 9.43 -19.65
N ARG A 123 7.97 10.05 -20.79
CA ARG A 123 9.35 10.49 -21.06
C ARG A 123 9.85 11.50 -20.02
N SER A 124 9.03 12.47 -19.63
CA SER A 124 9.37 13.46 -18.61
C SER A 124 9.61 12.79 -17.25
N VAL A 125 8.72 11.86 -16.85
CA VAL A 125 8.85 11.09 -15.60
C VAL A 125 10.11 10.22 -15.60
N LEU A 126 10.41 9.52 -16.70
CA LEU A 126 11.65 8.73 -16.82
C LEU A 126 12.90 9.63 -16.74
N GLY A 127 12.83 10.83 -17.31
CA GLY A 127 13.88 11.84 -17.20
C GLY A 127 14.15 12.26 -15.75
N SER A 128 13.09 12.57 -15.00
CA SER A 128 13.22 12.93 -13.58
C SER A 128 13.68 11.76 -12.72
N GLN A 129 13.18 10.54 -12.96
CA GLN A 129 13.65 9.32 -12.30
C GLN A 129 15.15 9.07 -12.52
N ARG A 130 15.64 9.28 -13.75
CA ARG A 130 17.07 9.15 -14.05
C ARG A 130 17.93 10.13 -13.24
N ALA A 131 17.48 11.38 -13.11
CA ALA A 131 18.18 12.38 -12.29
C ALA A 131 18.19 11.98 -10.80
N LEU A 132 17.05 11.49 -10.28
CA LEU A 132 16.94 10.98 -8.92
C LEU A 132 17.89 9.79 -8.67
N PHE A 133 17.97 8.83 -9.60
CA PHE A 133 18.92 7.71 -9.47
C PHE A 133 20.38 8.17 -9.47
N GLY A 134 20.72 9.21 -10.25
CA GLY A 134 22.03 9.85 -10.19
C GLY A 134 22.35 10.41 -8.80
N ASP A 135 21.40 11.11 -8.18
CA ASP A 135 21.55 11.63 -6.81
C ASP A 135 21.67 10.52 -5.76
N VAL A 136 20.83 9.49 -5.86
CA VAL A 136 20.89 8.31 -4.98
C VAL A 136 22.24 7.61 -5.09
N GLN A 137 22.75 7.40 -6.32
CA GLN A 137 24.07 6.81 -6.52
C GLN A 137 25.17 7.66 -5.87
N GLY A 138 25.11 8.99 -6.00
CA GLY A 138 26.03 9.91 -5.34
C GLY A 138 25.99 9.81 -3.81
N LYS A 139 24.78 9.79 -3.22
CA LYS A 139 24.57 9.63 -1.77
C LYS A 139 25.05 8.26 -1.27
N VAL A 140 24.77 7.19 -2.00
CA VAL A 140 25.24 5.84 -1.67
C VAL A 140 26.76 5.77 -1.70
N LYS A 141 27.40 6.41 -2.69
CA LYS A 141 28.86 6.52 -2.74
C LYS A 141 29.43 7.25 -1.52
N LEU A 142 28.83 8.39 -1.15
CA LEU A 142 29.23 9.13 0.05
C LEU A 142 29.06 8.29 1.33
N LEU A 143 28.00 7.50 1.44
CA LEU A 143 27.79 6.58 2.57
C LEU A 143 28.82 5.44 2.56
N SER A 144 29.15 4.91 1.39
CA SER A 144 30.18 3.87 1.21
C SER A 144 31.54 4.37 1.70
N ASP A 145 31.90 5.62 1.38
CA ASP A 145 33.17 6.24 1.82
C ASP A 145 33.22 6.47 3.35
N LYS A 146 32.06 6.68 4.00
CA LYS A 146 31.97 6.87 5.46
C LYS A 146 31.89 5.56 6.24
N PHE A 147 31.48 4.46 5.61
CA PHE A 147 31.29 3.17 6.28
C PHE A 147 32.57 2.61 6.95
N PRO A 148 33.77 2.70 6.34
CA PRO A 148 35.02 2.29 6.97
C PRO A 148 35.34 3.08 8.25
N ILE A 149 35.03 4.38 8.27
CA ILE A 149 35.26 5.27 9.42
C ILE A 149 34.38 4.83 10.60
N ILE A 150 33.10 4.54 10.34
CA ILE A 150 32.17 4.03 11.34
C ILE A 150 32.66 2.69 11.90
N ARG A 151 33.12 1.78 11.04
CA ARG A 151 33.71 0.50 11.47
C ARG A 151 34.95 0.71 12.35
N GLY A 152 35.79 1.68 12.00
CA GLY A 152 36.97 2.06 12.78
C GLY A 152 36.60 2.58 14.18
N LEU A 153 35.64 3.50 14.27
CA LEU A 153 35.13 4.03 15.55
C LEU A 153 34.49 2.94 16.41
N LEU A 154 33.66 2.08 15.82
CA LEU A 154 33.03 0.96 16.53
C LEU A 154 34.10 0.00 17.10
N GLY A 155 35.15 -0.28 16.32
CA GLY A 155 36.30 -1.06 16.77
C GLY A 155 37.06 -0.41 17.93
N ALA A 156 37.28 0.91 17.87
CA ALA A 156 37.93 1.67 18.95
C ALA A 156 37.10 1.66 20.25
N ILE A 157 35.77 1.85 20.15
CA ILE A 157 34.85 1.78 21.30
C ILE A 157 34.88 0.37 21.91
N ARG A 158 34.79 -0.68 21.10
CA ARG A 158 34.84 -2.07 21.57
C ARG A 158 36.15 -2.38 22.29
N ARG A 159 37.29 -1.90 21.76
CA ARG A 159 38.60 -2.06 22.41
C ARG A 159 38.66 -1.36 23.76
N LYS A 160 38.16 -0.11 23.87
CA LYS A 160 38.11 0.62 25.15
C LYS A 160 37.25 -0.13 26.17
N ARG A 161 36.04 -0.53 25.78
CA ARG A 161 35.12 -1.29 26.64
C ARG A 161 35.74 -2.61 27.11
N SER A 162 36.41 -3.35 26.21
CA SER A 162 37.09 -4.61 26.55
C SER A 162 38.19 -4.40 27.60
N ARG A 163 38.96 -3.30 27.48
CA ARG A 163 40.01 -2.97 28.45
C ARG A 163 39.43 -2.64 29.82
N ASP A 164 38.37 -1.84 29.85
CA ASP A 164 37.72 -1.44 31.12
C ASP A 164 37.12 -2.67 31.83
N THR A 165 36.51 -3.61 31.09
CA THR A 165 36.02 -4.88 31.65
C THR A 165 37.15 -5.77 32.19
N LEU A 166 38.26 -5.88 31.46
CA LEU A 166 39.43 -6.65 31.92
C LEU A 166 39.99 -6.10 33.23
N ILE A 167 40.19 -4.78 33.32
CA ILE A 167 40.69 -4.12 34.53
C ILE A 167 39.74 -4.36 35.70
N LEU A 168 38.44 -4.15 35.52
CA LEU A 168 37.45 -4.35 36.58
C LEU A 168 37.42 -5.80 37.09
N SER A 169 37.45 -6.78 36.17
CA SER A 169 37.45 -8.20 36.54
C SER A 169 38.69 -8.62 37.32
N ALA A 170 39.86 -8.07 36.97
CA ALA A 170 41.12 -8.33 37.66
C ALA A 170 41.11 -7.76 39.09
N VAL A 171 40.58 -6.55 39.29
CA VAL A 171 40.47 -5.93 40.62
C VAL A 171 39.52 -6.74 41.52
N ILE A 172 38.35 -7.14 41.00
CA ILE A 172 37.40 -7.96 41.76
C ILE A 172 38.05 -9.29 42.15
N ALA A 173 38.70 -9.99 41.22
CA ALA A 173 39.38 -11.26 41.49
C ALA A 173 40.46 -11.11 42.57
N ALA A 174 41.31 -10.07 42.47
CA ALA A 174 42.33 -9.79 43.47
C ALA A 174 41.74 -9.55 44.86
N CYS A 175 40.71 -8.69 44.97
CA CYS A 175 40.03 -8.43 46.23
C CYS A 175 39.41 -9.70 46.83
N THR A 176 38.74 -10.52 46.01
CA THR A 176 38.15 -11.78 46.48
C THR A 176 39.21 -12.77 46.98
N LEU A 177 40.37 -12.84 46.30
CA LEU A 177 41.47 -13.73 46.67
C LEU A 177 42.11 -13.28 48.00
N PHE A 178 42.35 -11.99 48.18
CA PHE A 178 42.83 -11.44 49.45
C PHE A 178 41.89 -11.72 50.61
N LEU A 179 40.57 -11.58 50.42
CA LEU A 179 39.58 -11.89 51.46
C LEU A 179 39.59 -13.39 51.82
N ILE A 180 39.71 -14.28 50.84
CA ILE A 180 39.79 -15.72 51.08
C ILE A 180 41.06 -16.08 51.85
N ILE A 181 42.22 -15.52 51.46
CA ILE A 181 43.48 -15.74 52.20
C ILE A 181 43.37 -15.24 53.63
N TYR A 182 42.82 -14.05 53.85
CA TYR A 182 42.62 -13.49 55.19
C TYR A 182 41.71 -14.38 56.04
N TRP A 183 40.65 -14.93 55.46
CA TRP A 183 39.72 -15.82 56.16
C TRP A 183 40.36 -17.18 56.49
N LEU A 184 41.19 -17.74 55.61
CA LEU A 184 41.96 -18.97 55.88
C LEU A 184 43.12 -18.77 56.87
N SER A 185 43.66 -17.56 56.94
CA SER A 185 44.73 -17.18 57.87
C SER A 185 44.24 -16.92 59.29
N LYS A 186 42.93 -16.80 59.50
CA LYS A 186 42.32 -16.51 60.80
C LYS A 186 41.76 -17.79 61.42
#